data_AF-A0A6G3RYU0-F1
#
_entry.id   AF-A0A6G3RYU0-F1
#
_cell.length_a   1.000
_cell.length_b   1.000
_cell.length_c   1.000
_cell.angle_alpha   90.00
_cell.angle_beta   90.00
_cell.angle_gamma   90.00
#
_symmetry.space_group_name_H-M   'P 1'
#
loop_
_entity.id
_entity.type
_entity.pdbx_description
1 polymer ?
#
loop_
_entity_poly.entity_id
_entity_poly.type
_entity_poly.pdbx_seq_one_letter_code
_entity_poly.pdbx_strand_id
1 'polypeptide(L)'
;MSTSPSADRDRDDGGRARNARPRDGLGRPLPYGSPGVERQPEGVVRTAAETVAEAQALLDAGRPFHAHEVFEDAWKSGPDAERDLWRAL
;
A
#
# COMPACT_ATOMS: atom_id res chain seq x y z
N MET A 1 -33.85 3.33 -15.24
CA MET A 1 -32.50 3.70 -15.73
C MET A 1 -31.79 4.40 -14.59
N SER A 2 -31.06 3.65 -13.74
CA SER A 2 -30.29 4.24 -12.65
C SER A 2 -28.90 4.59 -13.16
N THR A 3 -28.68 5.86 -13.44
CA THR A 3 -27.36 6.42 -13.70
C THR A 3 -26.55 6.31 -12.42
N SER A 4 -25.61 5.36 -12.36
CA SER A 4 -24.60 5.35 -11.32
C SER A 4 -23.76 6.63 -11.51
N PRO A 5 -23.51 7.46 -10.48
CA PRO A 5 -22.56 8.54 -10.63
C PRO A 5 -21.19 7.89 -10.87
N SER A 6 -20.60 8.17 -12.03
CA SER A 6 -19.20 7.92 -12.29
C SER A 6 -18.43 8.66 -11.21
N ALA A 7 -18.06 7.96 -10.13
CA ALA A 7 -17.19 8.48 -9.09
C ALA A 7 -15.88 8.83 -9.78
N ASP A 8 -15.71 10.11 -10.11
CA ASP A 8 -14.57 10.59 -10.87
C ASP A 8 -13.32 10.19 -10.08
N ARG A 9 -12.49 9.33 -10.66
CA ARG A 9 -11.27 8.87 -9.99
C ARG A 9 -10.46 10.11 -9.67
N ASP A 10 -10.03 10.23 -8.43
CA ASP A 10 -9.15 11.32 -8.01
C ASP A 10 -7.94 11.35 -8.95
N ARG A 11 -7.55 12.55 -9.42
CA ARG A 11 -6.50 12.73 -10.42
C ARG A 11 -5.58 13.88 -10.01
N ASP A 12 -4.31 13.79 -10.41
CA ASP A 12 -3.36 14.89 -10.29
C ASP A 12 -3.59 15.97 -11.36
N ASP A 13 -2.87 17.08 -11.24
CA ASP A 13 -2.98 18.20 -12.19
C ASP A 13 -2.54 17.80 -13.62
N GLY A 14 -1.88 16.65 -13.77
CA GLY A 14 -1.53 16.03 -15.05
C GLY A 14 -2.53 14.95 -15.51
N GLY A 15 -3.66 14.77 -14.82
CA GLY A 15 -4.70 13.80 -15.15
C GLY A 15 -4.40 12.34 -14.78
N ARG A 16 -3.33 12.06 -14.03
CA ARG A 16 -3.03 10.70 -13.54
C ARG A 16 -3.87 10.37 -12.32
N ALA A 17 -4.41 9.15 -12.26
CA ALA A 17 -5.18 8.71 -11.11
C ALA A 17 -4.36 8.78 -9.82
N ARG A 18 -4.87 9.49 -8.82
CA ARG A 18 -4.37 9.54 -7.45
C ARG A 18 -5.06 8.47 -6.63
N ASN A 19 -4.28 7.76 -5.82
CA ASN A 19 -4.80 6.81 -4.83
C ASN A 19 -4.98 7.50 -3.47
N ALA A 20 -5.61 8.69 -3.44
CA ALA A 20 -5.76 9.47 -2.20
C ALA A 20 -7.02 9.08 -1.39
N ARG A 21 -7.82 8.13 -1.88
CA ARG A 21 -9.01 7.68 -1.16
C ARG A 21 -8.59 6.99 0.15
N PRO A 22 -9.08 7.42 1.31
CA PRO A 22 -8.72 6.82 2.59
C PRO A 22 -9.09 5.33 2.61
N ARG A 23 -8.30 4.53 3.32
CA ARG A 23 -8.49 3.08 3.46
C ARG A 23 -8.49 2.67 4.91
N ASP A 24 -9.21 1.60 5.23
CA ASP A 24 -9.10 0.96 6.54
C ASP A 24 -7.83 0.09 6.64
N GLY A 25 -7.61 -0.57 7.79
CA GLY A 25 -6.45 -1.44 8.02
C GLY A 25 -6.38 -2.67 7.11
N LEU A 26 -7.48 -3.02 6.44
CA LEU A 26 -7.53 -4.10 5.44
C LEU A 26 -7.33 -3.58 4.01
N GLY A 27 -7.06 -2.29 3.83
CA GLY A 27 -6.90 -1.66 2.53
C GLY A 27 -8.23 -1.38 1.80
N ARG A 28 -9.39 -1.59 2.45
CA ARG A 28 -10.69 -1.34 1.82
C ARG A 28 -10.95 0.16 1.74
N PRO A 29 -11.42 0.67 0.60
CA PRO A 29 -11.60 2.10 0.43
C PRO A 29 -12.78 2.62 1.26
N LEU A 30 -12.55 3.70 2.00
CA LEU A 30 -13.51 4.39 2.86
C LEU A 30 -14.18 5.57 2.12
N PRO A 31 -15.29 6.13 2.65
CA PRO A 31 -15.83 7.39 2.18
C PRO A 31 -14.81 8.53 2.33
N TYR A 32 -14.82 9.50 1.41
CA TYR A 32 -14.01 10.71 1.54
C TYR A 32 -14.34 11.45 2.85
N GLY A 33 -13.32 12.05 3.48
CA GLY A 33 -13.43 12.70 4.78
C GLY A 33 -13.44 11.75 5.98
N SER A 34 -13.52 10.42 5.76
CA SER A 34 -13.32 9.45 6.84
C SER A 34 -11.83 9.36 7.20
N PRO A 35 -11.47 9.22 8.49
CA PRO A 35 -10.09 8.95 8.87
C PRO A 35 -9.69 7.58 8.34
N GLY A 36 -8.70 7.54 7.45
CA GLY A 36 -8.05 6.31 7.03
C GLY A 36 -6.91 5.92 7.96
N VAL A 37 -6.38 4.72 7.78
CA VAL A 37 -5.10 4.35 8.38
C VAL A 37 -3.98 4.92 7.52
N GLU A 38 -2.99 5.54 8.16
CA GLU A 38 -1.80 6.06 7.49
C GLU A 38 -1.05 4.94 6.78
N ARG A 39 -0.55 5.20 5.56
CA ARG A 39 0.24 4.24 4.78
C ARG A 39 1.63 4.08 5.38
N GLN A 40 2.30 2.96 5.08
CA GLN A 40 3.71 2.84 5.43
C GLN A 40 4.56 3.91 4.71
N PRO A 41 5.68 4.35 5.34
CA PRO A 41 6.63 5.21 4.66
C PRO A 41 7.24 4.46 3.46
N GLU A 42 7.32 5.14 2.33
CA GLU A 42 7.94 4.63 1.09
C GLU A 42 9.45 4.98 1.09
N GLY A 43 10.30 4.12 0.50
CA GLY A 43 11.73 4.35 0.33
C GLY A 43 12.61 4.02 1.54
N VAL A 44 12.11 3.21 2.47
CA VAL A 44 12.84 2.78 3.67
C VAL A 44 13.64 1.50 3.37
N VAL A 45 14.95 1.66 3.20
CA VAL A 45 15.87 0.54 2.99
C VAL A 45 15.99 -0.29 4.27
N ARG A 46 15.67 -1.59 4.16
CA ARG A 46 15.78 -2.60 5.22
C ARG A 46 16.59 -3.78 4.71
N THR A 47 17.28 -4.48 5.62
CA THR A 47 17.81 -5.82 5.32
C THR A 47 16.66 -6.81 5.12
N ALA A 48 16.91 -7.94 4.45
CA ALA A 48 15.89 -8.98 4.24
C ALA A 48 15.24 -9.46 5.56
N ALA A 49 16.04 -9.60 6.63
CA ALA A 49 15.54 -10.00 7.94
C ALA A 49 14.62 -8.93 8.57
N GLU A 50 14.99 -7.65 8.47
CA GLU A 50 14.17 -6.54 8.96
C GLU A 50 12.87 -6.39 8.16
N THR A 51 12.91 -6.55 6.83
CA THR A 51 11.72 -6.54 5.97
C THR A 51 10.73 -7.61 6.40
N VAL A 52 11.19 -8.84 6.58
CA VAL A 52 10.32 -9.95 7.00
C VAL A 52 9.79 -9.74 8.43
N ALA A 53 10.64 -9.30 9.36
CA ALA A 53 10.22 -9.06 10.74
C ALA A 53 9.15 -7.95 10.85
N GLU A 54 9.34 -6.84 10.14
CA GLU A 54 8.37 -5.74 10.10
C GLU A 54 7.05 -6.19 9.47
N ALA A 55 7.11 -6.87 8.33
CA ALA A 55 5.92 -7.37 7.66
C ALA A 55 5.17 -8.40 8.53
N GLN A 56 5.88 -9.30 9.22
CA GLN A 56 5.27 -10.25 10.15
C GLN A 56 4.57 -9.54 11.31
N ALA A 57 5.21 -8.54 11.93
CA ALA A 57 4.60 -7.76 13.01
C ALA A 57 3.29 -7.06 12.56
N LEU A 58 3.25 -6.58 11.31
CA LEU A 58 2.05 -5.98 10.73
C LEU A 58 0.95 -7.01 10.46
N LEU A 59 1.32 -8.20 9.99
CA LEU A 59 0.37 -9.31 9.80
C LEU A 59 -0.23 -9.74 11.15
N ASP A 60 0.60 -9.88 12.17
CA ASP A 60 0.17 -10.23 13.53
C ASP A 60 -0.77 -9.16 14.13
N ALA A 61 -0.57 -7.89 13.75
CA ALA A 61 -1.43 -6.77 14.10
C ALA A 61 -2.70 -6.64 13.24
N GLY A 62 -2.94 -7.56 12.30
CA GLY A 62 -4.12 -7.52 11.41
C GLY A 62 -4.06 -6.42 10.34
N ARG A 63 -2.84 -6.00 9.94
CA ARG A 63 -2.57 -4.96 8.95
C ARG A 63 -1.93 -5.53 7.67
N PRO A 64 -2.62 -6.40 6.92
CA PRO A 64 -2.04 -7.08 5.76
C PRO A 64 -1.67 -6.12 4.62
N PHE A 65 -2.41 -5.02 4.44
CA PHE A 65 -2.08 -4.04 3.40
C PHE A 65 -0.76 -3.32 3.70
N HIS A 66 -0.52 -2.97 4.98
CA HIS A 66 0.74 -2.37 5.41
C HIS A 66 1.91 -3.34 5.31
N ALA A 67 1.69 -4.62 5.61
CA ALA A 67 2.72 -5.65 5.41
C ALA A 67 3.12 -5.75 3.93
N HIS A 68 2.13 -5.71 3.02
CA HIS A 68 2.38 -5.69 1.59
C HIS A 68 3.16 -4.44 1.14
N GLU A 69 2.85 -3.25 1.68
CA GLU A 69 3.62 -2.03 1.39
C GLU A 69 5.11 -2.17 1.77
N VAL A 70 5.44 -2.90 2.85
CA VAL A 70 6.84 -3.19 3.24
C VAL A 70 7.53 -4.10 2.22
N PHE A 71 6.86 -5.14 1.73
CA PHE A 71 7.41 -6.01 0.69
C PHE A 71 7.57 -5.29 -0.65
N GLU A 72 6.61 -4.44 -1.02
CA GLU A 72 6.69 -3.61 -2.23
C GLU A 72 7.89 -2.66 -2.19
N ASP A 73 8.19 -2.09 -1.02
CA ASP A 73 9.34 -1.20 -0.85
C ASP A 73 10.66 -1.96 -0.97
N ALA A 74 10.75 -3.17 -0.39
CA ALA A 74 11.89 -4.06 -0.57
C ALA A 74 12.03 -4.51 -2.03
N TRP A 75 10.93 -4.73 -2.75
CA TRP A 75 10.94 -5.03 -4.18
C TRP A 75 11.49 -3.88 -5.03
N LYS A 76 11.17 -2.64 -4.67
CA LYS A 76 11.60 -1.43 -5.40
C LYS A 76 13.03 -1.01 -5.07
N SER A 77 13.50 -1.25 -3.85
CA SER A 77 14.78 -0.74 -3.35
C SER A 77 15.87 -1.81 -3.15
N GLY A 78 15.48 -3.09 -3.09
CA GLY A 78 16.37 -4.21 -2.82
C GLY A 78 17.21 -4.68 -4.02
N PRO A 79 18.14 -5.62 -3.81
CA PRO A 79 18.98 -6.17 -4.87
C PRO A 79 18.18 -6.91 -5.94
N ASP A 80 18.60 -6.81 -7.20
CA ASP A 80 17.94 -7.48 -8.33
C ASP A 80 17.74 -8.99 -8.15
N ALA A 81 18.69 -9.65 -7.47
CA ALA A 81 18.64 -11.09 -7.20
C ALA A 81 17.45 -11.51 -6.33
N GLU A 82 16.90 -10.61 -5.52
CA GLU A 82 15.78 -10.87 -4.61
C GLU A 82 14.45 -10.32 -5.14
N ARG A 83 14.47 -9.64 -6.28
CA ARG A 83 13.33 -8.87 -6.81
C ARG A 83 12.08 -9.73 -7.03
N ASP A 84 12.24 -10.94 -7.56
CA ASP A 84 11.13 -11.85 -7.81
C ASP A 84 10.52 -12.40 -6.51
N LEU A 85 11.33 -12.57 -5.45
CA LEU A 85 10.85 -12.95 -4.12
C LEU A 85 9.97 -11.84 -3.55
N TRP A 86 10.49 -10.62 -3.48
CA TRP A 86 9.76 -9.49 -2.88
C TRP A 86 8.49 -9.13 -3.66
N ARG A 87 8.47 -9.29 -4.98
CA ARG A 87 7.26 -9.08 -5.80
C ARG A 87 6.17 -10.11 -5.53
N ALA A 88 6.53 -11.31 -5.07
CA ALA A 88 5.58 -12.39 -4.81
C ALA A 88 4.94 -12.34 -3.42
N LEU A 89 5.50 -11.54 -2.51
CA LEU A 89 5.05 -11.34 -1.12
C LEU A 89 4.21 -10.05 -1.01
#